data_AF-A0A1M3CPI8-F1
#
_entry.id   AF-A0A1M3CPI8-F1
#
_cell.length_a   1.000
_cell.length_b   1.000
_cell.length_c   1.000
_cell.angle_alpha   90.00
_cell.angle_beta   90.00
_cell.angle_gamma   90.00
#
_symmetry.space_group_name_H-M   'P 1'
#
loop_
_entity.id
_entity.type
_entity.pdbx_description
1 polymer ?
#
loop_
_entity_poly.entity_id
_entity_poly.type
_entity_poly.pdbx_seq_one_letter_code
_entity_poly.pdbx_strand_id
1 'polypeptide(L)'
;MLIKCISKYGKDLPAELINSQTGFTKNTEFDLEVNQQFKVYALVFYSGYVWYFICPMPSDKIPFWYPSPLFVTLDNRMSRYWVYSTNTDEYATPIRGLITFPEWANDPSYYDYLVDREKIEVEIFKKYKLLMDIEFPDPEVTEKATALEDGWAMCPTCIDAWQPNPLDGMTVCPICNQTMHNPYYRDFFTTHQVNSLT
;
A
#
# COMPACT_ATOMS: atom_id res chain seq x y z
N MET A 1 -1.87 3.56 3.96
CA MET A 1 -0.50 3.70 4.49
C MET A 1 0.46 4.14 3.39
N LEU A 2 1.25 5.17 3.67
CA LEU A 2 2.27 5.74 2.78
C LEU A 2 3.60 5.82 3.53
N ILE A 3 4.67 5.35 2.90
CA ILE A 3 6.02 5.37 3.46
C ILE A 3 6.98 6.06 2.50
N LYS A 4 8.09 6.59 3.03
CA LYS A 4 9.16 7.19 2.24
C LYS A 4 10.48 6.51 2.53
N CYS A 5 11.20 6.13 1.47
CA CYS A 5 12.52 5.51 1.58
C CYS A 5 13.54 6.52 2.15
N ILE A 6 14.25 6.12 3.20
CA ILE A 6 15.32 6.89 3.84
C ILE A 6 16.70 6.27 3.65
N SER A 7 16.77 4.98 3.30
CA SER A 7 18.00 4.30 2.91
C SER A 7 17.69 3.15 1.95
N LYS A 8 18.68 2.82 1.11
CA LYS A 8 18.70 1.65 0.23
C LYS A 8 19.90 0.73 0.48
N TYR A 9 20.57 0.84 1.62
CA TYR A 9 21.79 0.07 1.89
C TYR A 9 21.68 -0.81 3.14
N GLY A 10 22.19 -2.04 3.03
CA GLY A 10 22.22 -3.00 4.15
C GLY A 10 23.07 -2.51 5.33
N LYS A 11 24.12 -1.71 5.10
CA LYS A 11 24.90 -1.10 6.20
C LYS A 11 24.07 -0.21 7.13
N ASP A 12 22.92 0.29 6.68
CA ASP A 12 22.02 1.15 7.44
C ASP A 12 20.90 0.36 8.13
N LEU A 13 20.82 -0.96 7.90
CA LEU A 13 19.92 -1.84 8.63
C LEU A 13 20.46 -2.16 10.02
N PRO A 14 19.56 -2.42 11.00
CA PRO A 14 19.92 -3.03 12.27
C PRO A 14 20.73 -4.33 12.09
N ALA A 15 21.68 -4.56 13.00
CA ALA A 15 22.58 -5.72 12.92
C ALA A 15 21.82 -7.05 12.92
N GLU A 16 20.66 -7.11 13.58
CA GLU A 16 19.79 -8.27 13.66
C GLU A 16 19.21 -8.65 12.30
N LEU A 17 19.09 -7.72 11.35
CA LEU A 17 18.63 -8.01 9.98
C LEU A 17 19.77 -8.36 9.03
N ILE A 18 21.03 -8.23 9.44
CA ILE A 18 22.21 -8.58 8.65
C ILE A 18 22.67 -9.99 9.01
N ASN A 19 21.99 -10.98 8.44
CA ASN A 19 22.22 -12.38 8.74
C ASN A 19 21.87 -13.30 7.56
N SER A 20 22.18 -14.59 7.68
CA SER A 20 21.92 -15.58 6.64
C SER A 20 20.44 -15.91 6.43
N GLN A 21 19.57 -15.69 7.41
CA GLN A 21 18.13 -15.94 7.31
C GLN A 21 17.40 -14.89 6.47
N THR A 22 17.87 -13.64 6.49
CA THR A 22 17.37 -12.56 5.60
C THR A 22 18.13 -12.54 4.27
N GLY A 23 19.34 -13.09 4.23
CA GLY A 23 20.23 -13.01 3.08
C GLY A 23 20.89 -11.64 2.91
N PHE A 24 20.71 -10.72 3.87
CA PHE A 24 21.25 -9.37 3.78
C PHE A 24 22.67 -9.30 4.34
N THR A 25 23.49 -8.47 3.70
CA THR A 25 24.85 -8.14 4.12
C THR A 25 24.99 -6.62 4.23
N LYS A 26 26.06 -6.13 4.86
CA LYS A 26 26.37 -4.69 4.87
C LYS A 26 26.55 -4.09 3.47
N ASN A 27 26.86 -4.93 2.48
CA ASN A 27 27.06 -4.54 1.09
C ASN A 27 25.80 -4.68 0.23
N THR A 28 24.68 -5.15 0.80
CA THR A 28 23.41 -5.25 0.07
C THR A 28 22.95 -3.86 -0.34
N GLU A 29 22.60 -3.70 -1.61
CA GLU A 29 21.91 -2.53 -2.14
C GLU A 29 20.51 -2.97 -2.58
N PHE A 30 19.50 -2.25 -2.11
CA PHE A 30 18.10 -2.50 -2.41
C PHE A 30 17.68 -1.72 -3.65
N ASP A 31 16.84 -2.32 -4.50
CA ASP A 31 16.22 -1.68 -5.67
C ASP A 31 15.14 -0.68 -5.22
N LEU A 32 15.58 0.41 -4.57
CA LEU A 32 14.79 1.50 -4.02
C LEU A 32 15.49 2.82 -4.32
N GLU A 33 14.74 3.91 -4.44
CA GLU A 33 15.33 5.25 -4.47
C GLU A 33 15.02 6.05 -3.20
N VAL A 34 16.04 6.73 -2.68
CA VAL A 34 15.91 7.56 -1.46
C VAL A 34 14.99 8.73 -1.76
N ASN A 35 14.11 9.06 -0.80
CA ASN A 35 13.01 10.02 -0.89
C ASN A 35 11.83 9.60 -1.77
N GLN A 36 11.88 8.45 -2.45
CA GLN A 36 10.71 7.91 -3.15
C GLN A 36 9.65 7.46 -2.14
N GLN A 37 8.39 7.75 -2.45
CA GLN A 37 7.22 7.37 -1.66
C GLN A 37 6.62 6.07 -2.20
N PHE A 38 6.12 5.22 -1.29
CA PHE A 38 5.53 3.93 -1.62
C PHE A 38 4.23 3.72 -0.86
N LYS A 39 3.21 3.25 -1.57
CA LYS A 39 2.00 2.68 -0.98
C LYS A 39 2.31 1.26 -0.51
N VAL A 40 1.88 0.94 0.71
CA VAL A 40 2.07 -0.38 1.31
C VAL A 40 0.83 -1.21 1.06
N TYR A 41 0.99 -2.41 0.50
CA TYR A 41 -0.12 -3.30 0.14
C TYR A 41 -0.35 -4.42 1.16
N ALA A 42 0.67 -4.79 1.93
CA ALA A 42 0.58 -5.75 3.03
C ALA A 42 1.72 -5.54 4.02
N LEU A 43 1.57 -6.08 5.24
CA LEU A 43 2.57 -6.09 6.30
C LEU A 43 2.81 -7.52 6.77
N VAL A 44 4.07 -7.88 7.03
CA VAL A 44 4.39 -9.11 7.76
C VAL A 44 5.33 -8.80 8.92
N PHE A 45 5.10 -9.46 10.05
CA PHE A 45 6.01 -9.41 11.19
C PHE A 45 7.02 -10.56 11.06
N TYR A 46 8.28 -10.22 10.81
CA TYR A 46 9.34 -11.20 10.59
C TYR A 46 10.68 -10.70 11.13
N SER A 47 11.41 -11.59 11.82
CA SER A 47 12.72 -11.29 12.43
C SER A 47 12.70 -10.10 13.40
N GLY A 48 11.57 -9.89 14.11
CA GLY A 48 11.42 -8.77 15.06
C GLY A 48 11.09 -7.42 14.43
N TYR A 49 10.94 -7.36 13.10
CA TYR A 49 10.60 -6.13 12.38
C TYR A 49 9.31 -6.28 11.58
N VAL A 50 8.71 -5.13 11.25
CA VAL A 50 7.67 -5.05 10.22
C VAL A 50 8.36 -5.06 8.85
N TRP A 51 7.79 -5.79 7.91
CA TRP A 51 8.19 -5.76 6.51
C TRP A 51 7.02 -5.25 5.69
N TYR A 52 7.33 -4.32 4.79
CA TYR A 52 6.37 -3.67 3.91
C TYR A 52 6.36 -4.39 2.56
N PHE A 53 5.16 -4.74 2.10
CA PHE A 53 4.95 -5.22 0.75
C PHE A 53 4.67 -4.04 -0.17
N ILE A 54 5.63 -3.69 -1.02
CA ILE A 54 5.58 -2.48 -1.87
C ILE A 54 5.91 -2.81 -3.33
N CYS A 55 5.46 -1.95 -4.25
CA CYS A 55 5.85 -1.98 -5.65
C CYS A 55 6.93 -0.91 -5.91
N PRO A 56 8.22 -1.27 -5.93
CA PRO A 56 9.31 -0.29 -6.07
C PRO A 56 9.40 0.32 -7.48
N MET A 57 9.01 -0.44 -8.51
CA MET A 57 9.08 -0.02 -9.90
C MET A 57 7.69 0.18 -10.53
N PRO A 58 7.52 1.18 -11.42
CA PRO A 58 6.24 1.45 -12.08
C PRO A 58 5.75 0.32 -13.01
N SER A 59 6.67 -0.47 -13.56
CA SER A 59 6.35 -1.55 -14.51
C SER A 59 6.20 -2.88 -13.78
N ASP A 60 5.05 -3.58 -13.94
CA ASP A 60 4.71 -5.02 -13.89
C ASP A 60 5.60 -6.04 -13.13
N LYS A 61 6.50 -5.58 -12.25
CA LYS A 61 7.17 -6.43 -11.27
C LYS A 61 6.24 -6.58 -10.09
N ILE A 62 6.10 -7.83 -9.70
CA ILE A 62 5.33 -8.24 -8.53
C ILE A 62 5.89 -7.44 -7.33
N PRO A 63 5.02 -6.92 -6.46
CA PRO A 63 5.45 -6.34 -5.18
C PRO A 63 6.43 -7.26 -4.44
N PHE A 64 7.32 -6.65 -3.64
CA PHE A 64 8.31 -7.39 -2.86
C PHE A 64 8.36 -6.89 -1.42
N TRP A 65 8.89 -7.74 -0.53
CA TRP A 65 9.04 -7.45 0.89
C TRP A 65 10.31 -6.64 1.16
N TYR A 66 10.15 -5.50 1.83
CA TYR A 66 11.28 -4.68 2.30
C TYR A 66 11.15 -4.40 3.80
N PRO A 67 12.26 -4.42 4.56
CA PRO A 67 12.21 -4.23 6.00
C PRO A 67 11.93 -2.76 6.36
N SER A 68 11.10 -2.54 7.39
CA SER A 68 10.67 -1.20 7.80
C SER A 68 11.79 -0.21 8.15
N PRO A 69 12.99 -0.60 8.65
CA PRO A 69 14.07 0.35 8.93
C PRO A 69 14.59 1.13 7.71
N LEU A 70 14.28 0.70 6.48
CA LEU A 70 14.63 1.45 5.26
C LEU A 70 13.71 2.65 5.02
N PHE A 71 12.64 2.82 5.81
CA PHE A 71 11.59 3.79 5.55
C PHE A 71 11.19 4.61 6.77
N VAL A 72 10.57 5.76 6.51
CA VAL A 72 9.77 6.52 7.47
C VAL A 72 8.30 6.53 7.03
N THR A 73 7.38 6.41 7.98
CA THR A 73 5.94 6.48 7.69
C THR A 73 5.50 7.93 7.50
N LEU A 74 4.85 8.22 6.37
CA LEU A 74 4.24 9.52 6.08
C LEU A 74 2.74 9.53 6.38
N ASP A 75 2.07 8.41 6.17
CA ASP A 75 0.66 8.18 6.51
C ASP A 75 0.51 6.79 7.14
N ASN A 76 0.07 6.75 8.39
CA ASN A 76 -0.06 5.53 9.19
C ASN A 76 -1.47 4.91 9.16
N ARG A 77 -2.41 5.46 8.37
CA ARG A 77 -3.76 4.90 8.25
C ARG A 77 -3.71 3.51 7.62
N MET A 78 -4.39 2.57 8.29
CA MET A 78 -4.55 1.19 7.84
C MET A 78 -5.59 1.13 6.73
N SER A 79 -5.34 0.28 5.73
CA SER A 79 -6.33 0.06 4.67
C SER A 79 -7.58 -0.64 5.21
N ARG A 80 -8.77 -0.26 4.72
CA ARG A 80 -10.04 -0.95 5.01
C ARG A 80 -10.09 -2.37 4.46
N TYR A 81 -9.22 -2.66 3.48
CA TYR A 81 -9.12 -3.97 2.85
C TYR A 81 -8.22 -4.90 3.65
N TRP A 82 -7.52 -4.40 4.66
CA TRP A 82 -6.65 -5.22 5.48
C TRP A 82 -7.42 -6.00 6.56
N VAL A 83 -7.10 -7.28 6.65
CA VAL A 83 -7.44 -8.19 7.74
C VAL A 83 -6.15 -8.76 8.32
N TYR A 84 -6.24 -9.24 9.56
CA TYR A 84 -5.12 -9.89 10.24
C TYR A 84 -5.25 -11.42 10.15
N SER A 85 -4.14 -12.08 9.85
CA SER A 85 -4.01 -13.53 9.88
C SER A 85 -2.67 -13.92 10.48
N THR A 86 -2.61 -15.08 11.11
CA THR A 86 -1.37 -15.75 11.48
C THR A 86 -1.23 -16.92 10.54
N ASN A 87 -0.57 -16.70 9.40
CA ASN A 87 -0.55 -17.69 8.33
C ASN A 87 0.12 -18.97 8.86
N THR A 88 -0.66 -20.04 9.04
CA THR A 88 -0.17 -21.36 9.43
C THR A 88 -0.07 -22.20 8.18
N ASP A 89 1.07 -22.10 7.49
CA ASP A 89 1.61 -23.33 6.91
C ASP A 89 2.03 -24.20 8.11
N GLU A 90 1.47 -25.40 8.25
CA GLU A 90 1.68 -26.30 9.40
C GLU A 90 3.17 -26.57 9.67
N TYR A 91 4.04 -26.29 8.69
CA TYR A 91 5.49 -26.47 8.75
C TYR A 91 6.28 -25.15 8.90
N ALA A 92 5.63 -23.98 8.76
CA ALA A 92 6.30 -22.68 8.84
C ALA A 92 6.43 -22.22 10.31
N THR A 93 7.54 -22.61 10.93
CA THR A 93 7.99 -21.99 12.19
C THR A 93 9.08 -20.96 11.90
N PRO A 94 9.03 -19.75 12.50
CA PRO A 94 8.02 -19.24 13.43
C PRO A 94 6.76 -18.70 12.74
N ILE A 95 5.62 -18.74 13.45
CA ILE A 95 4.36 -18.12 13.06
C ILE A 95 4.58 -16.64 12.72
N ARG A 96 4.10 -16.21 11.55
CA ARG A 96 4.21 -14.83 11.09
C ARG A 96 2.84 -14.17 11.14
N GLY A 97 2.76 -13.00 11.79
CA GLY A 97 1.58 -12.15 11.67
C GLY A 97 1.58 -11.49 10.29
N LEU A 98 0.47 -11.62 9.56
CA LEU A 98 0.25 -11.07 8.23
C LEU A 98 -0.96 -10.12 8.30
N ILE A 99 -0.79 -8.90 7.80
CA ILE A 99 -1.87 -7.94 7.62
C ILE A 99 -1.98 -7.68 6.12
N THR A 100 -3.06 -8.15 5.50
CA THR A 100 -3.25 -8.16 4.04
C THR A 100 -4.72 -8.28 3.69
N PHE A 101 -5.08 -8.41 2.41
CA PHE A 101 -6.46 -8.60 1.98
C PHE A 101 -6.99 -10.04 2.18
N PRO A 102 -8.32 -10.25 2.29
CA PRO A 102 -8.90 -11.53 2.70
C PRO A 102 -8.46 -12.75 1.88
N GLU A 103 -8.34 -12.61 0.56
CA GLU A 103 -7.95 -13.71 -0.32
C GLU A 103 -6.56 -14.24 0.02
N TRP A 104 -5.60 -13.37 0.33
CA TRP A 104 -4.26 -13.80 0.78
C TRP A 104 -4.26 -14.22 2.26
N ALA A 105 -4.98 -13.50 3.12
CA ALA A 105 -5.01 -13.80 4.55
C ALA A 105 -5.54 -15.22 4.86
N ASN A 106 -6.38 -15.78 3.99
CA ASN A 106 -6.99 -17.10 4.11
C ASN A 106 -6.30 -18.18 3.25
N ASP A 107 -5.22 -17.85 2.54
CA ASP A 107 -4.47 -18.79 1.71
C ASP A 107 -2.96 -18.68 1.99
N PRO A 108 -2.38 -19.65 2.72
CA PRO A 108 -0.95 -19.68 3.01
C PRO A 108 -0.05 -19.67 1.77
N SER A 109 -0.52 -20.24 0.65
CA SER A 109 0.25 -20.41 -0.58
C SER A 109 0.09 -19.24 -1.56
N TYR A 110 -0.81 -18.29 -1.29
CA TYR A 110 -1.12 -17.18 -2.19
C TYR A 110 0.13 -16.39 -2.63
N TYR A 111 1.07 -16.16 -1.71
CA TYR A 111 2.28 -15.40 -2.04
C TYR A 111 3.15 -16.13 -3.06
N ASP A 112 3.27 -17.45 -2.93
CA ASP A 112 4.07 -18.28 -3.84
C ASP A 112 3.44 -18.27 -5.24
N TYR A 113 2.12 -18.47 -5.33
CA TYR A 113 1.38 -18.37 -6.58
C TYR A 113 1.46 -16.97 -7.21
N LEU A 114 1.41 -15.91 -6.40
CA LEU A 114 1.61 -14.55 -6.88
C LEU A 114 3.03 -14.36 -7.47
N VAL A 115 4.06 -14.87 -6.80
CA VAL A 115 5.46 -14.84 -7.26
C VAL A 115 5.63 -15.64 -8.56
N ASP A 116 4.98 -16.79 -8.65
CA ASP A 116 4.94 -17.67 -9.83
C ASP A 116 4.09 -17.10 -10.98
N ARG A 117 3.44 -15.96 -10.76
CA ARG A 117 2.57 -15.24 -11.72
C ARG A 117 1.36 -16.03 -12.14
N GLU A 118 0.82 -16.83 -11.23
CA GLU A 118 -0.44 -17.50 -11.43
C GLU A 118 -1.55 -16.47 -11.67
N LYS A 119 -2.38 -16.75 -12.66
CA LYS A 119 -3.30 -15.76 -13.25
C LYS A 119 -4.29 -15.23 -12.22
N ILE A 120 -4.78 -16.08 -11.33
CA ILE A 120 -5.82 -15.72 -10.37
C ILE A 120 -5.26 -14.74 -9.34
N GLU A 121 -4.10 -15.03 -8.80
CA GLU A 121 -3.44 -14.28 -7.73
C GLU A 121 -2.96 -12.93 -8.22
N VAL A 122 -2.41 -12.88 -9.45
CA VAL A 122 -2.05 -11.63 -10.12
C VAL A 122 -3.27 -10.72 -10.30
N GLU A 123 -4.41 -11.25 -10.74
CA GLU A 123 -5.62 -10.44 -10.94
C GLU A 123 -6.25 -9.99 -9.60
N ILE A 124 -6.21 -10.84 -8.57
CA ILE A 124 -6.60 -10.47 -7.20
C ILE A 124 -5.71 -9.32 -6.71
N PHE A 125 -4.40 -9.43 -6.87
CA PHE A 125 -3.47 -8.38 -6.44
C PHE A 125 -3.72 -7.07 -7.19
N LYS A 126 -3.88 -7.11 -8.53
CA LYS A 126 -4.19 -5.92 -9.33
C LYS A 126 -5.45 -5.21 -8.86
N LYS A 127 -6.51 -5.97 -8.55
CA LYS A 127 -7.76 -5.43 -8.00
C LYS A 127 -7.49 -4.69 -6.67
N TYR A 128 -6.83 -5.32 -5.71
CA TYR A 128 -6.54 -4.67 -4.43
C TYR A 128 -5.59 -3.50 -4.55
N LYS A 129 -4.58 -3.60 -5.42
CA LYS A 129 -3.70 -2.48 -5.72
C LYS A 129 -4.48 -1.26 -6.21
N LEU A 130 -5.38 -1.42 -7.17
CA LEU A 130 -6.23 -0.32 -7.66
C LEU A 130 -7.08 0.29 -6.55
N LEU A 131 -7.73 -0.55 -5.73
CA LEU A 131 -8.58 -0.10 -4.62
C LEU A 131 -7.78 0.67 -3.56
N MET A 132 -6.61 0.15 -3.18
CA MET A 132 -5.74 0.76 -2.18
C MET A 132 -5.02 2.01 -2.71
N ASP A 133 -4.76 2.08 -4.02
CA ASP A 133 -4.13 3.23 -4.66
C ASP A 133 -5.01 4.48 -4.61
N ILE A 134 -6.34 4.32 -4.56
CA ILE A 134 -7.30 5.44 -4.48
C ILE A 134 -7.89 5.65 -3.09
N GLU A 135 -7.60 4.77 -2.14
CA GLU A 135 -8.27 4.74 -0.84
C GLU A 135 -8.06 6.03 -0.03
N PHE A 136 -6.87 6.62 -0.12
CA PHE A 136 -6.48 7.80 0.66
C PHE A 136 -6.03 8.94 -0.26
N PRO A 137 -6.19 10.21 0.16
CA PRO A 137 -5.69 11.36 -0.59
C PRO A 137 -4.19 11.24 -0.85
N ASP A 138 -3.79 11.37 -2.10
CA ASP A 138 -2.40 11.34 -2.53
C ASP A 138 -1.82 12.77 -2.50
N PRO A 139 -0.82 13.07 -1.66
CA PRO A 139 -0.29 14.43 -1.54
C PRO A 139 0.46 14.92 -2.78
N GLU A 140 0.83 14.03 -3.71
CA GLU A 140 1.51 14.40 -4.95
C GLU A 140 0.52 14.77 -6.07
N VAL A 141 -0.77 14.47 -5.91
CA VAL A 141 -1.82 14.85 -6.86
C VAL A 141 -2.38 16.21 -6.47
N THR A 142 -2.52 17.12 -7.42
CA THR A 142 -3.02 18.49 -7.15
C THR A 142 -4.44 18.69 -7.66
N GLU A 143 -4.84 17.87 -8.61
CA GLU A 143 -6.10 17.92 -9.30
C GLU A 143 -7.23 17.43 -8.40
N LYS A 144 -8.38 18.10 -8.47
CA LYS A 144 -9.57 17.76 -7.70
C LYS A 144 -10.78 17.75 -8.63
N ALA A 145 -11.59 16.71 -8.54
CA ALA A 145 -12.84 16.68 -9.29
C ALA A 145 -13.82 17.72 -8.72
N THR A 146 -14.62 18.33 -9.59
CA THR A 146 -15.60 19.34 -9.18
C THR A 146 -16.83 18.65 -8.61
N ALA A 147 -17.23 18.98 -7.38
CA ALA A 147 -18.48 18.47 -6.81
C ALA A 147 -19.69 19.11 -7.49
N LEU A 148 -20.67 18.28 -7.81
CA LEU A 148 -22.00 18.65 -8.31
C LEU A 148 -23.09 18.22 -7.31
N GLU A 149 -24.35 18.40 -7.69
CA GLU A 149 -25.50 17.93 -6.91
C GLU A 149 -25.58 16.38 -6.89
N ASP A 150 -26.29 15.82 -5.91
CA ASP A 150 -26.57 14.38 -5.79
C ASP A 150 -25.34 13.45 -5.84
N GLY A 151 -24.20 13.93 -5.34
CA GLY A 151 -22.97 13.14 -5.23
C GLY A 151 -22.23 12.93 -6.55
N TRP A 152 -22.58 13.67 -7.61
CA TRP A 152 -21.88 13.62 -8.89
C TRP A 152 -20.59 14.45 -8.86
N ALA A 153 -19.49 13.90 -9.37
CA ALA A 153 -18.26 14.65 -9.59
C ALA A 153 -18.04 14.85 -11.10
N MET A 154 -17.42 15.97 -11.46
CA MET A 154 -17.03 16.29 -12.83
C MET A 154 -15.51 16.39 -12.95
N CYS A 155 -14.96 15.79 -14.01
CA CYS A 155 -13.56 15.91 -14.38
C CYS A 155 -13.29 17.34 -14.86
N PRO A 156 -12.32 18.07 -14.28
CA PRO A 156 -11.96 19.42 -14.71
C PRO A 156 -11.26 19.43 -16.08
N THR A 157 -10.78 18.29 -16.57
CA THR A 157 -10.05 18.18 -17.85
C THR A 157 -10.94 17.80 -19.02
N CYS A 158 -11.76 16.75 -18.92
CA CYS A 158 -12.61 16.29 -20.02
C CYS A 158 -14.10 16.54 -19.81
N ILE A 159 -14.48 17.27 -18.74
CA ILE A 159 -15.85 17.68 -18.38
C ILE A 159 -16.88 16.55 -18.24
N ASP A 160 -16.43 15.30 -18.24
CA ASP A 160 -17.29 14.15 -18.00
C ASP A 160 -17.66 14.04 -16.52
N ALA A 161 -18.83 13.47 -16.22
CA ALA A 161 -19.36 13.36 -14.88
C ALA A 161 -19.66 11.90 -14.50
N TRP A 162 -19.37 11.54 -13.24
CA TRP A 162 -19.66 10.22 -12.66
C TRP A 162 -19.94 10.37 -11.17
N GLN A 163 -20.49 9.33 -10.55
CA GLN A 163 -20.63 9.27 -9.09
C GLN A 163 -19.44 8.50 -8.50
N PRO A 164 -18.45 9.18 -7.88
CA PRO A 164 -17.35 8.50 -7.22
C PRO A 164 -17.83 7.85 -5.92
N ASN A 165 -17.14 6.79 -5.49
CA ASN A 165 -17.36 6.23 -4.16
C ASN A 165 -16.86 7.24 -3.10
N PRO A 166 -17.72 7.77 -2.22
CA PRO A 166 -17.35 8.81 -1.25
C PRO A 166 -16.35 8.33 -0.19
N LEU A 167 -16.15 7.02 -0.11
CA LEU A 167 -15.19 6.42 0.78
C LEU A 167 -13.74 6.51 0.29
N ASP A 168 -13.51 6.72 -1.00
CA ASP A 168 -12.17 6.72 -1.59
C ASP A 168 -11.61 8.15 -1.63
N GLY A 169 -10.38 8.34 -1.12
CA GLY A 169 -9.70 9.64 -1.09
C GLY A 169 -9.40 10.23 -2.46
N MET A 170 -9.23 9.36 -3.44
CA MET A 170 -9.01 9.70 -4.84
C MET A 170 -10.16 9.15 -5.70
N THR A 171 -10.26 9.67 -6.91
CA THR A 171 -11.17 9.19 -7.93
C THR A 171 -10.51 9.26 -9.30
N VAL A 172 -10.90 8.38 -10.20
CA VAL A 172 -10.38 8.31 -11.56
C VAL A 172 -11.50 8.62 -12.53
N CYS A 173 -11.28 9.56 -13.45
CA CYS A 173 -12.26 9.83 -14.49
C CYS A 173 -12.41 8.60 -15.41
N PRO A 174 -13.63 8.10 -15.65
CA PRO A 174 -13.86 6.91 -16.47
C PRO A 174 -13.58 7.12 -17.96
N ILE A 175 -13.42 8.38 -18.41
CA ILE A 175 -13.21 8.72 -19.82
C ILE A 175 -11.75 9.03 -20.13
N CYS A 176 -11.11 9.91 -19.36
CA CYS A 176 -9.73 10.33 -19.63
C CYS A 176 -8.68 9.66 -18.73
N ASN A 177 -9.10 8.80 -17.80
CA ASN A 177 -8.25 8.10 -16.83
C ASN A 177 -7.40 9.01 -15.92
N GLN A 178 -7.75 10.30 -15.82
CA GLN A 178 -7.08 11.20 -14.90
C GLN A 178 -7.44 10.84 -13.45
N THR A 179 -6.43 10.72 -12.60
CA THR A 179 -6.59 10.53 -11.16
C THR A 179 -6.64 11.88 -10.45
N MET A 180 -7.59 12.06 -9.53
CA MET A 180 -7.88 13.34 -8.88
C MET A 180 -8.34 13.11 -7.44
N HIS A 181 -8.24 14.14 -6.61
CA HIS A 181 -8.89 14.14 -5.30
C HIS A 181 -10.41 14.04 -5.44
N ASN A 182 -11.00 13.15 -4.63
CA ASN A 182 -12.44 13.00 -4.54
C ASN A 182 -13.04 14.15 -3.71
N PRO A 183 -13.93 14.97 -4.27
CA PRO A 183 -14.51 16.11 -3.54
C PRO A 183 -15.44 15.70 -2.39
N TYR A 184 -15.92 14.45 -2.37
CA TYR A 184 -16.82 13.94 -1.33
C TYR A 184 -16.12 13.15 -0.24
N TYR A 185 -14.82 12.89 -0.39
CA TYR A 185 -14.07 12.16 0.62
C TYR A 185 -14.03 12.94 1.94
N ARG A 186 -14.35 12.24 3.03
CA ARG A 186 -14.22 12.76 4.39
C ARG A 186 -13.31 11.83 5.16
N ASP A 187 -12.19 12.36 5.61
CA ASP A 187 -11.27 11.62 6.45
C ASP A 187 -11.80 11.58 7.89
N PHE A 188 -12.23 10.40 8.30
CA PHE A 188 -12.75 10.13 9.65
C PHE A 188 -11.64 10.26 10.71
N PHE A 189 -10.36 10.12 10.35
CA PHE A 189 -9.25 10.19 11.32
C PHE A 189 -8.84 11.63 11.64
N THR A 190 -8.92 12.55 10.68
CA THR A 190 -8.61 13.98 10.90
C THR A 190 -9.77 14.75 11.52
N THR A 191 -11.02 14.36 11.23
CA THR A 191 -12.21 15.02 11.78
C THR A 191 -12.39 14.83 13.29
N HIS A 192 -11.84 13.79 13.90
CA HIS A 192 -11.88 13.59 15.36
C HIS A 192 -10.71 14.23 16.13
N GLN A 193 -9.59 14.57 15.46
CA GLN A 193 -8.49 15.30 16.12
C GLN A 193 -8.85 16.76 16.41
N VAL A 194 -9.71 17.38 15.59
CA VAL A 194 -10.14 18.77 15.81
C VAL A 194 -11.10 18.90 16.99
N ASN A 195 -11.91 17.87 17.28
CA ASN A 195 -12.90 17.89 18.36
C ASN A 195 -12.38 17.39 19.71
N SER A 196 -11.10 17.03 19.81
CA SER A 196 -10.48 16.55 21.06
C SER A 196 -9.51 17.56 21.70
N LEU A 197 -9.49 18.80 21.18
CA LEU A 197 -8.67 19.91 21.68
C LEU A 197 -9.47 21.18 22.05
N THR A 198 -10.78 21.04 22.28
CA THR A 198 -11.64 22.13 22.82
C THR A 198 -12.23 21.76 24.17
#